data_AF-A0A1E9BSC7-F1
#
_entry.id   AF-A0A1E9BSC7-F1
#
_cell.length_a   1.000
_cell.length_b   1.000
_cell.length_c   1.000
_cell.angle_alpha   90.00
_cell.angle_beta   90.00
_cell.angle_gamma   90.00
#
_symmetry.space_group_name_H-M   'P 1'
#
loop_
_entity.id
_entity.type
_entity.pdbx_description
1 polymer ?
#
loop_
_entity_poly.entity_id
_entity_poly.type
_entity_poly.pdbx_seq_one_letter_code
_entity_poly.pdbx_strand_id
1 'polypeptide(L)'
;MKRFAAHYLLLPEVGFIRQQVVEIADDGRVCHIFPLTEEIESVEWMPGLIALFPGSEIKNTGMFEKNIPVFQFNLPVVSDQTSSCPKEFLAVSEERGEVLFPYLFYPFDFTSMQPVAGTRHRLLR
;
A
#
# COMPACT_ATOMS: atom_id res chain seq x y z
N MET A 1 -9.00 -7.45 -11.02
CA MET A 1 -8.86 -6.57 -9.83
C MET A 1 -8.78 -7.41 -8.57
N LYS A 2 -8.00 -6.98 -7.57
CA LYS A 2 -7.93 -7.56 -6.22
C LYS A 2 -7.90 -6.46 -5.16
N ARG A 3 -8.39 -6.75 -3.95
CA ARG A 3 -8.54 -5.76 -2.87
C ARG A 3 -7.78 -6.18 -1.64
N PHE A 4 -6.95 -5.28 -1.11
CA PHE A 4 -6.13 -5.55 0.06
C PHE A 4 -6.26 -4.42 1.08
N ALA A 5 -6.41 -4.78 2.35
CA ALA A 5 -6.31 -3.84 3.47
C ALA A 5 -5.15 -4.26 4.37
N ALA A 6 -4.49 -3.29 4.98
CA ALA A 6 -3.35 -3.52 5.87
C ALA A 6 -3.48 -2.68 7.15
N HIS A 7 -2.52 -2.82 8.08
CA HIS A 7 -2.55 -2.10 9.35
C HIS A 7 -2.44 -0.58 9.13
N TYR A 8 -1.70 -0.20 8.08
CA TYR A 8 -1.58 1.14 7.54
C TYR A 8 -1.43 1.07 6.01
N LEU A 9 -1.75 2.19 5.36
CA LEU A 9 -1.35 2.57 4.01
C LEU A 9 -0.39 3.76 4.11
N LEU A 10 0.73 3.77 3.39
CA LEU A 10 1.65 4.90 3.28
C LEU A 10 1.55 5.48 1.87
N LEU A 11 1.23 6.78 1.79
CA LEU A 11 1.27 7.57 0.57
C LEU A 11 2.40 8.61 0.73
N PRO A 12 3.42 8.66 -0.15
CA PRO A 12 4.61 9.51 0.03
C PRO A 12 4.35 10.98 0.38
N GLU A 13 3.39 11.63 -0.30
CA GLU A 13 3.06 13.06 -0.11
C GLU A 13 2.06 13.33 1.04
N VAL A 14 1.52 12.27 1.68
CA VAL A 14 0.40 12.35 2.67
C VAL A 14 0.73 11.71 4.03
N GLY A 15 1.58 10.68 4.07
CA GLY A 15 1.94 9.93 5.27
C GLY A 15 1.13 8.65 5.50
N PHE A 16 1.00 8.26 6.77
CA PHE A 16 0.42 6.98 7.21
C PHE A 16 -1.08 7.08 7.52
N ILE A 17 -1.88 6.25 6.85
CA ILE A 17 -3.35 6.27 6.90
C ILE A 17 -3.87 4.90 7.32
N ARG A 18 -4.80 4.83 8.27
CA ARG A 18 -5.44 3.57 8.71
C ARG A 18 -6.75 3.32 7.95
N GLN A 19 -7.23 2.08 8.05
CA GLN A 19 -8.56 1.68 7.56
C GLN A 19 -8.79 2.04 6.08
N GLN A 20 -7.81 1.75 5.22
CA GLN A 20 -7.93 1.87 3.77
C GLN A 20 -7.84 0.49 3.11
N VAL A 21 -8.64 0.31 2.06
CA VAL A 21 -8.57 -0.76 1.08
C VAL A 21 -7.89 -0.18 -0.16
N VAL A 22 -6.87 -0.88 -0.67
CA VAL A 22 -6.25 -0.61 -1.97
C VAL A 22 -6.82 -1.60 -2.98
N GLU A 23 -7.41 -1.12 -4.07
CA GLU A 23 -7.78 -1.95 -5.22
C GLU A 23 -6.67 -1.91 -6.28
N ILE A 24 -6.26 -3.11 -6.69
CA ILE A 24 -5.09 -3.36 -7.52
C ILE A 24 -5.54 -4.07 -8.81
N ALA A 25 -5.07 -3.59 -9.95
CA ALA A 25 -5.29 -4.19 -11.26
C ALA A 25 -4.58 -5.53 -11.43
N ASP A 26 -4.98 -6.30 -12.44
CA ASP A 26 -4.40 -7.61 -12.71
C ASP A 26 -2.98 -7.54 -13.30
N ASP A 27 -2.50 -6.33 -13.65
CA ASP A 27 -1.10 -6.02 -13.99
C ASP A 27 -0.29 -5.43 -12.81
N GLY A 28 -0.88 -5.36 -11.61
CA GLY A 28 -0.21 -4.96 -10.37
C GLY A 28 -0.25 -3.47 -10.02
N ARG A 29 -0.84 -2.61 -10.86
CA ARG A 29 -1.02 -1.17 -10.55
C ARG A 29 -2.10 -0.95 -9.50
N VAL A 30 -1.98 0.11 -8.70
CA VAL A 30 -3.12 0.62 -7.92
C VAL A 30 -4.06 1.40 -8.84
N CYS A 31 -5.37 1.20 -8.68
CA CYS A 31 -6.39 1.98 -9.38
C CYS A 31 -7.28 2.77 -8.43
N HIS A 32 -7.61 2.24 -7.24
CA HIS A 32 -8.48 2.93 -6.29
C HIS A 32 -8.05 2.74 -4.83
N ILE A 33 -8.41 3.72 -3.98
CA ILE A 33 -8.31 3.64 -2.52
C ILE A 33 -9.67 3.99 -1.92
N PHE A 34 -10.15 3.14 -1.01
CA PHE A 34 -11.45 3.27 -0.35
C PHE A 34 -11.33 3.10 1.18
N PRO A 35 -12.14 3.79 2.01
CA PRO A 35 -12.28 3.48 3.42
C PRO A 35 -12.74 2.04 3.67
N LEU A 36 -12.12 1.35 4.62
CA LEU A 36 -12.48 0.00 5.10
C LEU A 36 -13.83 -0.05 5.87
N THR A 37 -14.58 1.07 5.87
CA THR A 37 -15.94 1.18 6.41
C THR A 37 -17.02 1.05 5.33
N GLU A 38 -16.65 1.10 4.05
CA GLU A 38 -17.55 0.73 2.95
C GLU A 38 -17.74 -0.81 2.96
N GLU A 39 -18.94 -1.32 2.66
CA GLU A 39 -19.23 -2.77 2.62
C GLU A 39 -18.60 -3.43 1.38
N ILE A 40 -17.28 -3.54 1.39
CA ILE A 40 -16.45 -4.00 0.28
C ILE A 40 -16.26 -5.52 0.39
N GLU A 41 -16.95 -6.27 -0.47
CA GLU A 41 -16.73 -7.71 -0.59
C GLU A 41 -15.29 -8.07 -0.96
N SER A 42 -14.82 -9.20 -0.43
CA SER A 42 -13.58 -9.90 -0.81
C SER A 42 -12.27 -9.12 -0.61
N VAL A 43 -12.15 -8.38 0.51
CA VAL A 43 -10.88 -7.75 0.93
C VAL A 43 -9.97 -8.76 1.64
N GLU A 44 -8.75 -8.94 1.14
CA GLU A 44 -7.70 -9.71 1.82
C GLU A 44 -6.96 -8.83 2.85
N TRP A 45 -6.92 -9.27 4.11
CA TRP A 45 -6.16 -8.59 5.17
C TRP A 45 -4.69 -9.00 5.14
N MET A 46 -3.86 -8.01 4.85
CA MET A 46 -2.42 -8.08 4.79
C MET A 46 -1.77 -7.65 6.12
N PRO A 47 -0.91 -8.47 6.72
CA PRO A 47 -0.15 -8.06 7.88
C PRO A 47 0.95 -7.06 7.48
N GLY A 48 1.15 -6.01 8.28
CA GLY A 48 2.15 -4.96 8.02
C GLY A 48 1.58 -3.69 7.38
N LEU A 49 2.41 -2.99 6.61
CA LEU A 49 2.12 -1.75 5.87
C LEU A 49 2.05 -2.03 4.37
N ILE A 50 1.09 -1.44 3.67
CA ILE A 50 1.19 -1.22 2.21
C ILE A 50 1.67 0.21 1.96
N ALA A 51 2.67 0.42 1.11
CA ALA A 51 3.12 1.75 0.65
C ALA A 51 2.98 1.86 -0.87
N LEU A 52 2.66 3.05 -1.39
CA LEU A 52 2.48 3.27 -2.83
C LEU A 52 3.61 4.13 -3.39
N PHE A 53 4.28 3.66 -4.45
CA PHE A 53 5.38 4.40 -5.10
C PHE A 53 5.25 4.38 -6.63
N PRO A 54 5.64 5.44 -7.35
CA PRO A 54 5.61 5.47 -8.80
C PRO A 54 6.69 4.57 -9.41
N GLY A 55 6.39 3.99 -10.57
CA GLY A 55 7.29 3.06 -11.28
C GLY A 55 8.69 3.60 -11.61
N SER A 56 8.89 4.92 -11.58
CA SER A 56 10.15 5.62 -11.82
C SER A 56 11.13 5.62 -10.64
N GLU A 57 10.66 5.38 -9.41
CA GLU A 57 11.51 5.33 -8.20
C GLU A 57 12.16 3.96 -7.99
N ILE A 58 11.70 2.93 -8.72
CA ILE A 58 12.14 1.53 -8.62
C ILE A 58 13.54 1.33 -9.24
N LYS A 59 14.59 1.59 -8.46
CA LYS A 59 15.98 1.54 -8.96
C LYS A 59 16.73 0.22 -8.72
N ASN A 60 16.17 -0.75 -7.98
CA ASN A 60 16.87 -1.99 -7.60
C ASN A 60 16.00 -3.26 -7.72
N THR A 61 15.87 -3.78 -8.94
CA THR A 61 15.15 -5.02 -9.31
C THR A 61 15.88 -6.32 -8.84
N GLY A 62 16.59 -6.28 -7.71
CA GLY A 62 17.68 -7.23 -7.40
C GLY A 62 17.40 -8.33 -6.36
N MET A 63 16.51 -8.09 -5.40
CA MET A 63 16.25 -9.03 -4.29
C MET A 63 14.74 -9.21 -4.05
N PHE A 64 14.17 -10.21 -4.72
CA PHE A 64 12.75 -10.58 -4.59
C PHE A 64 12.55 -11.72 -3.59
N GLU A 65 12.19 -11.40 -2.35
CA GLU A 65 11.58 -12.39 -1.46
C GLU A 65 10.12 -12.62 -1.87
N LYS A 66 9.92 -13.68 -2.65
CA LYS A 66 8.60 -14.11 -3.15
C LYS A 66 7.70 -14.53 -1.99
N ASN A 67 6.46 -14.07 -1.98
CA ASN A 67 5.29 -14.92 -1.68
C ASN A 67 3.93 -14.31 -2.06
N ILE A 68 3.86 -13.02 -2.41
CA ILE A 68 2.71 -12.45 -3.15
C ILE A 68 3.28 -11.67 -4.36
N PRO A 69 2.83 -11.93 -5.60
CA PRO A 69 3.41 -11.34 -6.82
C PRO A 69 3.08 -9.85 -7.02
N VAL A 70 2.38 -9.24 -6.06
CA VAL A 70 1.85 -7.86 -6.12
C VAL A 70 2.76 -6.87 -5.40
N PHE A 71 3.63 -7.34 -4.50
CA PHE A 71 4.38 -6.50 -3.58
C PHE A 71 5.89 -6.65 -3.78
N GLN A 72 6.59 -5.53 -3.90
CA GLN A 72 8.06 -5.45 -3.86
C GLN A 72 8.52 -4.86 -2.52
N PHE A 73 9.83 -4.92 -2.23
CA PHE A 73 10.40 -4.55 -0.93
C PHE A 73 11.57 -3.54 -1.07
N ASN A 74 11.67 -2.63 -0.08
CA ASN A 74 12.68 -1.59 0.14
C ASN A 74 12.57 -0.30 -0.70
N LEU A 75 12.38 0.84 -0.01
CA LEU A 75 13.04 2.15 -0.21
C LEU A 75 12.70 3.08 1.00
N PRO A 76 13.55 4.06 1.38
CA PRO A 76 13.35 4.86 2.60
C PRO A 76 12.97 6.34 2.37
N VAL A 77 12.20 6.88 3.33
CA VAL A 77 11.97 8.31 3.67
C VAL A 77 11.62 9.26 2.52
N VAL A 78 10.37 9.74 2.54
CA VAL A 78 9.94 10.97 1.87
C VAL A 78 9.59 12.02 2.94
N SER A 79 10.04 13.26 2.72
CA SER A 79 9.60 14.45 3.45
C SER A 79 8.79 15.30 2.49
N ASP A 80 7.49 15.42 2.74
CA ASP A 80 6.91 16.66 3.24
C ASP A 80 5.42 16.42 3.56
N GLN A 81 4.96 16.87 4.73
CA GLN A 81 3.58 16.61 5.16
C GLN A 81 2.63 17.65 4.58
N THR A 82 1.89 17.28 3.53
CA THR A 82 0.76 18.08 3.03
C THR A 82 -0.56 17.32 3.21
N SER A 83 -1.57 18.00 3.73
CA SER A 83 -2.84 17.38 4.11
C SER A 83 -3.81 17.29 2.92
N SER A 84 -3.60 16.31 2.05
CA SER A 84 -4.56 15.89 1.01
C SER A 84 -5.27 14.59 1.41
N CYS A 85 -6.39 14.27 0.75
CA CYS A 85 -7.08 12.99 0.96
C CYS A 85 -6.53 11.88 0.03
N PRO A 86 -6.74 10.59 0.36
CA PRO A 86 -6.23 9.49 -0.48
C PRO A 86 -6.71 9.51 -1.93
N LYS A 87 -7.90 10.09 -2.18
CA LYS A 87 -8.49 10.19 -3.52
C LYS A 87 -7.87 11.34 -4.32
N GLU A 88 -7.48 12.44 -3.66
CA GLU A 88 -6.70 13.52 -4.28
C GLU A 88 -5.29 13.05 -4.65
N PHE A 89 -4.62 12.27 -3.78
CA PHE A 89 -3.30 11.71 -4.08
C PHE A 89 -3.30 10.83 -5.34
N LEU A 90 -4.30 9.96 -5.51
CA LEU A 90 -4.45 9.18 -6.75
C LEU A 90 -4.69 10.09 -7.96
N ALA A 91 -5.65 11.03 -7.87
CA ALA A 91 -5.99 11.93 -8.98
C ALA A 91 -4.79 12.78 -9.42
N VAL A 92 -3.99 13.31 -8.49
CA VAL A 92 -2.76 14.07 -8.79
C VAL A 92 -1.70 13.19 -9.46
N SER A 93 -1.55 11.93 -9.03
CA SER A 93 -0.61 11.00 -9.66
C SER A 93 -1.08 10.60 -11.08
N GLU A 94 -2.38 10.39 -11.28
CA GLU A 94 -3.00 10.18 -12.61
C GLU A 94 -2.84 11.39 -13.53
N GLU A 95 -3.05 12.62 -13.04
CA GLU A 95 -2.84 13.86 -13.80
C GLU A 95 -1.38 14.07 -14.21
N ARG A 96 -0.42 13.65 -13.37
CA ARG A 96 1.02 13.62 -13.71
C ARG A 96 1.39 12.50 -14.70
N GLY A 97 0.48 11.56 -15.00
CA GLY A 97 0.75 10.36 -15.79
C GLY A 97 1.64 9.35 -15.07
N GLU A 98 1.74 9.44 -13.75
CA GLU A 98 2.47 8.50 -12.90
C GLU A 98 1.71 7.17 -12.78
N VAL A 99 2.43 6.11 -12.42
CA VAL A 99 1.86 4.76 -12.27
C VAL A 99 2.30 4.20 -10.93
N LEU A 100 1.36 4.15 -9.98
CA LEU A 100 1.61 3.70 -8.62
C LEU A 100 1.56 2.17 -8.51
N PHE A 101 2.63 1.61 -7.93
CA PHE A 101 2.72 0.21 -7.55
C PHE A 101 2.74 0.07 -6.02
N PRO A 102 2.18 -1.03 -5.47
CA PRO A 102 2.10 -1.23 -4.02
C PRO A 102 3.27 -2.09 -3.48
N TYR A 103 3.71 -1.77 -2.27
CA TYR A 103 4.87 -2.36 -1.60
C TYR A 103 4.45 -2.82 -0.20
N LEU A 104 4.60 -4.10 0.12
CA LEU A 104 4.29 -4.61 1.45
C LEU A 104 5.55 -4.61 2.31
N PHE A 105 5.47 -4.04 3.50
CA PHE A 105 6.49 -4.15 4.52
C PHE A 105 5.97 -5.05 5.64
N TYR A 106 6.55 -6.24 5.77
CA TYR A 106 6.16 -7.30 6.71
C TYR A 106 7.36 -8.19 7.08
N PRO A 107 7.48 -8.69 8.33
CA PRO A 107 6.76 -8.24 9.53
C PRO A 107 7.26 -6.85 9.91
N PHE A 108 6.35 -5.86 9.99
CA PHE A 108 6.77 -4.48 10.24
C PHE A 108 6.96 -4.24 11.73
N ASP A 109 8.02 -3.51 12.04
CA ASP A 109 8.11 -2.60 13.17
C ASP A 109 8.85 -1.36 12.68
N PHE A 110 8.32 -0.18 12.96
CA PHE A 110 9.02 1.09 12.80
C PHE A 110 9.14 1.71 14.19
N THR A 111 9.95 1.04 15.02
CA THR A 111 10.18 1.29 16.45
C THR A 111 8.97 1.09 17.38
N SER A 112 7.73 1.35 16.93
CA SER A 112 6.52 0.67 17.44
C SER A 112 5.31 0.64 16.48
N MET A 113 5.48 0.95 15.18
CA MET A 113 4.42 0.77 14.16
C MET A 113 4.22 -0.72 13.78
N GLN A 114 3.99 -1.57 14.78
CA GLN A 114 4.10 -3.02 14.63
C GLN A 114 2.89 -3.68 13.97
N PRO A 115 3.12 -4.84 13.34
CA PRO A 115 2.52 -6.04 13.93
C PRO A 115 3.48 -7.23 14.03
N VAL A 116 3.93 -7.48 15.27
CA VAL A 116 4.72 -8.63 15.73
C VAL A 116 4.11 -9.09 17.07
N ALA A 117 4.06 -10.37 17.46
CA ALA A 117 4.11 -11.60 16.67
C ALA A 117 2.72 -12.30 16.77
N GLY A 118 2.37 -13.10 15.76
CA GLY A 118 1.06 -13.78 15.69
C GLY A 118 0.10 -13.20 14.65
N THR A 119 0.54 -12.22 13.86
CA THR A 119 -0.19 -11.62 12.75
C THR A 119 -0.51 -12.66 11.68
N ARG A 120 -1.80 -12.92 11.44
CA ARG A 120 -2.27 -13.90 10.44
C ARG A 120 -2.95 -13.19 9.27
N HIS A 121 -2.71 -13.68 8.06
CA HIS A 121 -3.53 -13.34 6.90
C HIS A 121 -4.97 -13.79 7.15
N ARG A 122 -5.94 -12.99 6.69
CA ARG A 122 -7.37 -13.32 6.81
C ARG A 122 -8.15 -12.68 5.67
N LEU A 123 -9.04 -13.44 5.03
CA LEU A 123 -10.08 -12.84 4.20
C LEU A 123 -11.12 -12.18 5.10
N LEU A 124 -11.40 -10.90 4.87
CA LEU A 124 -12.54 -10.22 5.48
C LEU A 124 -13.83 -10.68 4.81
N ARG A 125 -14.87 -10.88 5.62
CA ARG A 125 -16.20 -11.34 5.24
C ARG A 125 -17.22 -10.37 5.81
#